data_AF-A0A5Q4GZA2-F1
#
_entry.id   AF-A0A5Q4GZA2-F1
#
_cell.length_a   1.000
_cell.length_b   1.000
_cell.length_c   1.000
_cell.angle_alpha   90.00
_cell.angle_beta   90.00
_cell.angle_gamma   90.00
#
_symmetry.space_group_name_H-M   'P 1'
#
loop_
_entity.id
_entity.type
_entity.pdbx_description
1 polymer ?
#
loop_
_entity_poly.entity_id
_entity_poly.type
_entity_poly.pdbx_seq_one_letter_code
_entity_poly.pdbx_strand_id
1 'polypeptide(L)'
;MSQVPPRGIVRSGLDAAFEADETRKSNLILRARLLRDQQDDEQASQHFAEAAEIEASLSDRCAELGLVQKALIHRFSAASCWAHAGNFYQAIAICDELLTRELPQRLRRDVEDFAGILRSRRARLYAQLSLVGASE
;
A
#
# COMPACT_ATOMS: atom_id res chain seq x y z
N MET A 1 5.98 -26.60 -33.00
CA MET A 1 6.81 -25.48 -32.47
C MET A 1 6.06 -24.90 -31.29
N SER A 2 6.44 -25.28 -30.07
CA SER A 2 5.75 -24.87 -28.85
C SER A 2 6.20 -23.46 -28.47
N GLN A 3 5.34 -22.46 -28.68
CA GLN A 3 5.59 -21.12 -28.17
C GLN A 3 5.38 -21.13 -26.65
N VAL A 4 6.48 -21.02 -25.92
CA VAL A 4 6.47 -20.75 -24.48
C VAL A 4 5.90 -19.34 -24.30
N PRO A 5 4.78 -19.14 -23.57
CA PRO A 5 4.27 -17.81 -23.32
C PRO A 5 5.35 -17.03 -22.53
N PRO A 6 5.63 -15.77 -22.90
CA PRO A 6 6.64 -14.99 -22.21
C PRO A 6 6.29 -14.91 -20.72
N ARG A 7 7.16 -15.44 -19.87
CA ARG A 7 7.16 -15.17 -18.42
C ARG A 7 7.61 -13.73 -18.22
N GLY A 8 6.71 -12.80 -18.47
CA GLY A 8 6.91 -11.37 -18.29
C GLY A 8 5.56 -10.68 -18.25
N ILE A 9 5.37 -9.79 -17.28
CA ILE A 9 4.20 -8.91 -17.23
C ILE A 9 4.12 -8.20 -18.57
N VAL A 10 3.00 -8.34 -19.28
CA VAL A 10 2.76 -7.65 -20.55
C VAL A 10 2.87 -6.15 -20.28
N ARG A 11 3.94 -5.52 -20.80
CA ARG A 11 4.21 -4.08 -20.65
C ARG A 11 3.46 -3.21 -21.65
N SER A 12 2.61 -3.79 -22.50
CA SER A 12 1.84 -3.00 -23.46
C SER A 12 0.85 -2.09 -22.71
N GLY A 13 1.07 -0.78 -22.79
CA GLY A 13 0.24 0.24 -22.13
C GLY A 13 0.91 0.95 -20.95
N LEU A 14 2.10 0.51 -20.52
CA LEU A 14 2.89 1.19 -19.49
C LEU A 14 3.92 2.08 -20.18
N ASP A 15 3.68 3.39 -20.18
CA ASP A 15 4.59 4.36 -20.80
C ASP A 15 5.77 4.70 -19.86
N ALA A 16 6.69 5.53 -20.35
CA ALA A 16 7.86 5.95 -19.59
C ALA A 16 7.49 6.66 -18.27
N ALA A 17 6.33 7.32 -18.20
CA ALA A 17 5.86 7.96 -16.99
C ALA A 17 5.45 6.92 -15.93
N PHE A 18 4.79 5.83 -16.36
CA PHE A 18 4.45 4.72 -15.46
C PHE A 18 5.71 4.06 -14.87
N GLU A 19 6.72 3.80 -15.70
CA GLU A 19 8.00 3.21 -15.23
C GLU A 19 8.77 4.17 -14.30
N ALA A 20 8.70 5.48 -14.56
CA ALA A 20 9.29 6.49 -13.70
C ALA A 20 8.63 6.51 -12.32
N ASP A 21 7.29 6.41 -12.26
CA ASP A 21 6.54 6.34 -11.01
C ASP A 21 6.80 5.03 -10.25
N GLU A 22 6.89 3.88 -10.94
CA GLU A 22 7.30 2.61 -10.33
C GLU A 22 8.72 2.67 -9.73
N THR A 23 9.62 3.40 -10.39
CA THR A 23 10.98 3.60 -9.89
C THR A 23 10.99 4.55 -8.69
N ARG A 24 10.26 5.67 -8.79
CA ARG A 24 10.17 6.68 -7.72
C ARG A 24 9.60 6.08 -6.44
N LYS A 25 8.47 5.37 -6.50
CA LYS A 25 7.88 4.73 -5.31
C LYS A 25 8.82 3.74 -4.65
N SER A 26 9.56 2.96 -5.44
CA SER A 26 10.48 1.95 -4.91
C SER A 26 11.65 2.61 -4.18
N ASN A 27 12.18 3.70 -4.73
CA ASN A 27 13.21 4.52 -4.08
C ASN A 27 12.70 5.16 -2.79
N LEU A 28 11.47 5.68 -2.77
CA LEU A 28 10.85 6.24 -1.56
C LEU A 28 10.71 5.20 -0.46
N ILE A 29 10.20 4.00 -0.78
CA ILE A 29 10.05 2.91 0.20
C ILE A 29 11.42 2.49 0.77
N LEU A 30 12.46 2.40 -0.06
CA LEU A 30 13.80 2.07 0.39
C LEU A 30 14.38 3.16 1.31
N ARG A 31 14.24 4.43 0.94
CA ARG A 31 14.67 5.57 1.77
C ARG A 31 13.92 5.62 3.09
N ALA A 32 12.61 5.44 3.06
CA ALA A 32 11.78 5.42 4.26
C ALA A 32 12.23 4.33 5.24
N ARG A 33 12.55 3.12 4.75
CA ARG A 33 13.09 2.04 5.58
C ARG A 33 14.43 2.42 6.19
N LEU A 34 15.35 2.96 5.38
CA LEU A 34 16.66 3.41 5.85
C LEU A 34 16.55 4.49 6.94
N LEU A 35 15.61 5.42 6.81
CA LEU A 35 15.36 6.46 7.81
C LEU A 35 14.81 5.89 9.12
N ARG A 36 13.90 4.91 9.06
CA ARG A 36 13.44 4.21 10.28
C ARG A 36 14.58 3.48 10.99
N ASP A 37 15.48 2.86 10.23
CA ASP A 37 16.67 2.22 10.80
C ASP A 37 17.59 3.25 11.48
N GLN A 38 17.55 4.51 11.04
CA GLN A 38 18.23 5.66 11.64
C GLN A 38 17.40 6.37 12.73
N GLN A 39 16.24 5.82 13.10
CA GLN A 39 15.29 6.39 14.08
C GLN A 39 14.69 7.75 13.66
N ASP A 40 14.76 8.10 12.38
CA ASP A 40 14.08 9.26 11.80
C ASP A 40 12.68 8.85 11.31
N ASP A 41 11.80 8.62 12.28
CA ASP A 41 10.43 8.16 12.02
C ASP A 41 9.57 9.23 11.30
N GLU A 42 9.87 10.51 11.47
CA GLU A 42 9.13 11.60 10.84
C GLU A 42 9.38 11.64 9.33
N GLN A 43 10.65 11.69 8.90
CA GLN A 43 10.97 11.70 7.47
C GLN A 43 10.62 10.36 6.80
N ALA A 44 10.79 9.25 7.53
CA ALA A 44 10.33 7.96 7.04
C ALA A 44 8.82 7.95 6.76
N SER A 45 8.02 8.49 7.68
CA SER A 45 6.57 8.59 7.52
C SER A 45 6.20 9.40 6.27
N GLN A 46 6.84 10.55 6.05
CA GLN A 46 6.61 11.38 4.88
C GLN A 46 6.90 10.64 3.57
N HIS A 47 8.01 9.91 3.48
CA HIS A 47 8.32 9.12 2.28
C HIS A 47 7.38 7.94 2.07
N PHE A 48 6.89 7.30 3.13
CA PHE A 48 5.85 6.28 3.00
C PHE A 48 4.52 6.87 2.52
N ALA A 49 4.12 8.05 3.01
CA ALA A 49 2.93 8.75 2.54
C ALA A 49 3.04 9.11 1.05
N GLU A 50 4.18 9.65 0.62
CA GLU A 50 4.42 9.96 -0.80
C GLU A 50 4.40 8.69 -1.67
N ALA A 51 5.01 7.59 -1.21
CA ALA A 51 4.95 6.32 -1.91
C ALA A 51 3.50 5.78 -2.02
N ALA A 52 2.68 6.00 -0.99
CA ALA A 52 1.28 5.57 -0.98
C ALA A 52 0.43 6.29 -2.03
N GLU A 53 0.64 7.60 -2.20
CA GLU A 53 -0.02 8.40 -3.25
C GLU A 53 0.37 7.93 -4.65
N ILE A 54 1.66 7.62 -4.87
CA ILE A 54 2.11 7.08 -6.16
C ILE A 54 1.49 5.70 -6.43
N GLU A 55 1.44 4.82 -5.43
CA GLU A 55 0.78 3.51 -5.56
C GLU A 55 -0.72 3.65 -5.86
N ALA A 56 -1.41 4.64 -5.29
CA ALA A 56 -2.80 4.93 -5.61
C ALA A 56 -2.97 5.38 -7.08
N SER A 57 -2.13 6.30 -7.54
CA SER A 57 -2.11 6.76 -8.94
C SER A 57 -1.83 5.62 -9.93
N LEU A 58 -0.84 4.77 -9.63
CA LEU A 58 -0.52 3.60 -10.46
C LEU A 58 -1.66 2.58 -10.49
N SER A 59 -2.38 2.40 -9.38
CA SER A 59 -3.58 1.59 -9.31
C SER A 59 -4.65 2.10 -10.28
N ASP A 60 -4.97 3.39 -10.19
CA ASP A 60 -6.03 4.01 -10.99
C ASP A 60 -5.69 3.92 -12.49
N ARG A 61 -4.43 4.22 -12.84
CA ARG A 61 -3.93 4.07 -14.21
C ARG A 61 -3.98 2.64 -14.71
N CYS A 62 -3.64 1.65 -13.88
CA CYS A 62 -3.78 0.25 -14.24
C CYS A 62 -5.25 -0.14 -14.46
N ALA A 63 -6.17 0.41 -13.67
CA ALA A 63 -7.61 0.14 -13.83
C ALA A 63 -8.14 0.72 -15.14
N GLU A 64 -7.75 1.95 -15.50
CA GLU A 64 -8.09 2.60 -16.77
C GLU A 64 -7.61 1.80 -17.99
N LEU A 65 -6.44 1.17 -17.89
CA LEU A 65 -5.87 0.31 -18.93
C LEU A 65 -6.45 -1.11 -18.94
N GLY A 66 -7.42 -1.42 -18.07
CA GLY A 66 -8.00 -2.76 -17.94
C GLY A 66 -7.09 -3.79 -17.26
N LEU A 67 -5.97 -3.37 -16.68
CA LEU A 67 -5.00 -4.20 -15.96
C LEU A 67 -5.46 -4.44 -14.51
N VAL A 68 -6.66 -5.00 -14.34
CA VAL A 68 -7.37 -5.10 -13.06
C VAL A 68 -6.53 -5.74 -11.96
N GLN A 69 -5.84 -6.86 -12.23
CA GLN A 69 -5.02 -7.52 -11.22
C GLN A 69 -3.86 -6.64 -10.72
N LYS A 70 -3.23 -5.88 -11.64
CA LYS A 70 -2.12 -4.98 -11.30
C LYS A 70 -2.65 -3.79 -10.50
N ALA A 71 -3.81 -3.27 -10.86
CA ALA A 71 -4.50 -2.21 -10.11
C ALA A 71 -4.75 -2.62 -8.66
N LEU A 72 -5.30 -3.83 -8.44
CA LEU A 72 -5.55 -4.34 -7.09
C LEU A 72 -4.27 -4.48 -6.25
N ILE A 73 -3.16 -4.91 -6.85
CA ILE A 73 -1.86 -5.02 -6.17
C ILE A 73 -1.35 -3.64 -5.75
N HIS A 74 -1.37 -2.66 -6.66
CA HIS A 74 -0.98 -1.28 -6.35
C HIS A 74 -1.86 -0.67 -5.27
N ARG A 75 -3.18 -0.90 -5.33
CA ARG A 75 -4.12 -0.41 -4.32
C ARG A 75 -3.83 -1.00 -2.94
N PHE A 76 -3.53 -2.29 -2.86
CA PHE A 76 -3.12 -2.90 -1.59
C PHE A 76 -1.74 -2.40 -1.11
N SER A 77 -0.80 -2.17 -2.03
CA SER A 77 0.49 -1.55 -1.71
C SER A 77 0.33 -0.14 -1.12
N ALA A 78 -0.60 0.66 -1.66
CA ALA A 78 -0.94 1.98 -1.12
C ALA A 78 -1.44 1.87 0.33
N ALA A 79 -2.32 0.92 0.63
CA ALA A 79 -2.77 0.68 2.01
C ALA A 79 -1.62 0.34 2.96
N SER A 80 -0.67 -0.49 2.50
CA SER A 80 0.52 -0.84 3.28
C SER A 80 1.41 0.39 3.54
N CYS A 81 1.64 1.21 2.51
CA CYS A 81 2.43 2.44 2.64
C CYS A 81 1.78 3.43 3.61
N TRP A 82 0.45 3.62 3.55
CA TRP A 82 -0.26 4.45 4.52
C TRP A 82 -0.15 3.94 5.95
N ALA A 83 -0.20 2.63 6.15
CA ALA A 83 0.00 2.04 7.48
C ALA A 83 1.42 2.27 7.99
N HIS A 84 2.43 2.23 7.11
CA HIS A 84 3.82 2.55 7.46
C HIS A 84 4.04 4.04 7.75
N ALA A 85 3.28 4.92 7.12
CA ALA A 85 3.21 6.35 7.45
C ALA A 85 2.42 6.65 8.74
N GLY A 86 1.90 5.63 9.43
CA GLY A 86 1.07 5.80 10.64
C GLY A 86 -0.36 6.26 10.36
N ASN A 87 -0.76 6.45 9.11
CA ASN A 87 -2.13 6.79 8.73
C ASN A 87 -3.01 5.53 8.65
N PHE A 88 -3.35 4.98 9.81
CA PHE A 88 -4.19 3.79 9.90
C PHE A 88 -5.61 3.99 9.36
N TYR A 89 -6.13 5.22 9.38
CA TYR A 89 -7.46 5.51 8.86
C TYR A 89 -7.50 5.27 7.35
N GLN A 90 -6.58 5.87 6.60
CA GLN A 90 -6.52 5.72 5.15
C GLN A 90 -6.16 4.28 4.74
N ALA A 91 -5.25 3.64 5.47
CA ALA A 91 -4.91 2.24 5.24
C ALA A 91 -6.12 1.30 5.41
N ILE A 92 -6.91 1.47 6.49
CA ILE A 92 -8.13 0.67 6.73
C ILE A 92 -9.19 0.97 5.68
N ALA A 93 -9.42 2.25 5.34
CA ALA A 93 -10.41 2.64 4.34
C ALA A 93 -10.13 1.98 2.98
N ILE A 94 -8.86 1.94 2.55
CA ILE A 94 -8.47 1.26 1.30
C ILE A 94 -8.67 -0.26 1.41
N CYS A 95 -8.36 -0.87 2.55
CA CYS A 95 -8.62 -2.31 2.74
C CYS A 95 -10.12 -2.62 2.68
N ASP A 96 -10.95 -1.81 3.31
CA ASP A 96 -12.41 -1.97 3.29
C ASP A 96 -12.94 -1.84 1.85
N GLU A 97 -12.47 -0.85 1.10
CA GLU A 97 -12.79 -0.67 -0.32
C GLU A 97 -12.36 -1.88 -1.17
N LEU A 98 -11.18 -2.45 -0.92
CA LEU A 98 -10.72 -3.65 -1.63
C LEU A 98 -11.62 -4.86 -1.36
N LEU A 99 -12.09 -5.03 -0.12
CA LEU A 99 -12.92 -6.17 0.27
C LEU A 99 -14.34 -6.14 -0.31
N THR A 100 -14.83 -4.97 -0.72
CA THR A 100 -16.09 -4.86 -1.48
C THR A 100 -15.97 -5.30 -2.93
N ARG A 101 -14.74 -5.49 -3.45
CA ARG A 101 -14.47 -5.91 -4.82
C ARG A 101 -14.28 -7.42 -4.92
N GLU A 102 -14.41 -7.95 -6.13
CA GLU A 102 -13.98 -9.32 -6.41
C GLU A 102 -12.45 -9.38 -6.39
N LEU A 103 -11.90 -10.18 -5.47
CA LEU A 103 -10.46 -10.33 -5.26
C LEU A 103 -10.07 -11.79 -5.46
N PRO A 104 -8.88 -12.05 -6.03
CA PRO A 104 -8.27 -13.38 -5.97
C PRO A 104 -8.21 -13.87 -4.52
N GLN A 105 -8.55 -15.13 -4.26
CA GLN A 105 -8.72 -15.65 -2.89
C GLN A 105 -7.50 -15.40 -1.99
N ARG A 106 -6.29 -15.52 -2.54
CA ARG A 106 -5.05 -15.22 -1.82
C ARG A 106 -5.00 -13.75 -1.38
N LEU A 107 -5.22 -12.83 -2.31
CA LEU A 107 -5.20 -11.39 -2.02
C LEU A 107 -6.31 -11.01 -1.04
N ARG A 108 -7.50 -11.60 -1.15
CA ARG A 108 -8.58 -11.40 -0.18
C ARG A 108 -8.14 -11.73 1.24
N ARG A 109 -7.52 -12.90 1.46
CA ARG A 109 -6.99 -13.29 2.78
C ARG A 109 -5.92 -12.32 3.26
N ASP A 110 -4.98 -11.95 2.39
CA ASP A 110 -3.90 -11.01 2.72
C ASP A 110 -4.48 -9.64 3.17
N VAL A 111 -5.53 -9.15 2.51
CA VAL A 111 -6.22 -7.89 2.87
C VAL A 111 -7.00 -8.04 4.17
N GLU A 112 -7.72 -9.15 4.38
CA GLU A 112 -8.48 -9.42 5.61
C GLU A 112 -7.57 -9.48 6.84
N ASP A 113 -6.47 -10.25 6.74
CA ASP A 113 -5.47 -10.39 7.79
C ASP A 113 -4.82 -9.04 8.09
N PHE A 114 -4.42 -8.31 7.05
CA PHE A 114 -3.81 -7.00 7.20
C PHE A 114 -4.76 -5.99 7.86
N ALA A 115 -6.02 -5.90 7.40
CA ALA A 115 -7.04 -5.04 8.00
C ALA A 115 -7.28 -5.39 9.47
N GLY A 116 -7.32 -6.68 9.82
CA GLY A 116 -7.42 -7.16 11.20
C GLY A 116 -6.28 -6.68 12.09
N ILE A 117 -5.03 -6.75 11.58
CA ILE A 117 -3.84 -6.23 12.26
C ILE A 117 -3.95 -4.72 12.49
N LEU A 118 -4.35 -3.95 11.46
CA LEU A 118 -4.47 -2.49 11.55
C LEU A 118 -5.52 -2.07 12.58
N ARG A 119 -6.71 -2.69 12.55
CA ARG A 119 -7.79 -2.41 13.52
C ARG A 119 -7.34 -2.72 14.94
N SER A 120 -6.62 -3.83 15.14
CA SER A 120 -6.09 -4.23 16.45
C SER A 120 -4.99 -3.28 16.96
N ARG A 121 -4.14 -2.76 16.08
CA ARG A 121 -3.14 -1.73 16.43
C ARG A 121 -3.82 -0.42 16.81
N ARG A 122 -4.80 0.02 16.02
CA ARG A 122 -5.58 1.23 16.29
C ARG A 122 -6.30 1.16 17.63
N ALA A 123 -6.97 0.03 17.93
CA ALA A 123 -7.65 -0.16 19.22
C ALA A 123 -6.69 -0.08 20.42
N ARG A 124 -5.48 -0.63 20.30
CA ARG A 124 -4.45 -0.54 21.35
C ARG A 124 -3.97 0.90 21.57
N LEU A 125 -3.75 1.66 20.51
CA LEU A 125 -3.37 3.07 20.62
C LEU A 125 -4.44 3.89 21.34
N TYR A 126 -5.71 3.72 21.00
CA TYR A 126 -6.79 4.39 21.71
C TYR A 126 -6.89 3.98 23.17
N ALA A 127 -6.77 2.68 23.48
CA ALA A 127 -6.78 2.22 24.87
C ALA A 127 -5.64 2.84 25.70
N GLN A 128 -4.43 2.97 25.13
CA GLN A 128 -3.30 3.62 25.80
C GLN A 128 -3.55 5.11 26.04
N LEU A 129 -4.06 5.83 25.04
CA LEU A 129 -4.39 7.26 25.17
C LEU A 129 -5.48 7.50 26.22
N SER A 130 -6.50 6.64 26.29
CA SER A 130 -7.57 6.75 27.29
C SER A 130 -7.08 6.50 28.72
N LEU A 131 -6.06 5.64 28.91
CA LEU A 131 -5.47 5.40 30.23
C LEU A 131 -4.59 6.57 30.71
N VAL A 132 -3.87 7.23 29.79
CA VAL A 132 -3.06 8.41 30.11
C VAL A 132 -3.96 9.59 30.49
N GLY A 133 -5.04 9.83 29.75
CA GLY A 133 -5.98 10.93 30.03
C GLY A 133 -6.91 10.72 31.23
N ALA A 134 -6.94 9.53 31.83
CA ALA A 134 -7.69 9.23 33.05
C ALA A 134 -6.83 9.28 34.32
N SER A 135 -5.53 9.55 34.17
CA SER A 135 -4.56 9.61 35.28
C SER A 135 -4.18 11.06 35.66
N GLU A 136 -4.89 12.05 35.15
CA GLU A 136 -4.83 13.48 35.53
C GLU A 136 -6.07 13.89 36.33
#